data_AF-A0A7S3DAH9-F1
#
_entry.id   AF-A0A7S3DAH9-F1
#
_cell.length_a   1.000
_cell.length_b   1.000
_cell.length_c   1.000
_cell.angle_alpha   90.00
_cell.angle_beta   90.00
_cell.angle_gamma   90.00
#
_symmetry.space_group_name_H-M   'P 1'
#
loop_
_entity.id
_entity.type
_entity.pdbx_description
1 polymer ?
#
loop_
_entity_poly.entity_id
_entity_poly.type
_entity_poly.pdbx_seq_one_letter_code
_entity_poly.pdbx_strand_id
1 'polypeptide(L)'
;QALFSFNDGQSLLKSYVNSIPLLMKAFPFTLGEGETVRRRGKSSTIVDRVMDEVDRVYNSVVRTMEGEAQLIRQVFPHPDDVLKIMIERLFEQKVQSALEGFFENTEAIPDETYLEFLSGIYEKTLNLKNRLHPYTPRSVNVDSFIESFFFRSRTEYLARENEVLRRLSFQAVEDFSRLIAPLEVDDKKKGVADSDDSLDAHVSETAMGGGRDARLFSIVINELPSTMSRLVEAHRISLKRCQQLSEAHKLSESIVNISATTV
;
A
#
# COMPACT_ATOMS: atom_id res chain seq x y z
N GLN A 1 33.31 13.24 -34.57
CA GLN A 1 33.88 14.57 -34.89
C GLN A 1 33.23 15.23 -36.11
N ALA A 2 33.15 14.58 -37.29
CA ALA A 2 32.60 15.21 -38.50
C ALA A 2 31.11 15.64 -38.45
N LEU A 3 30.31 15.05 -37.55
CA LEU A 3 28.88 15.35 -37.39
C LEU A 3 28.58 16.47 -36.39
N PHE A 4 29.52 16.81 -35.50
CA PHE A 4 29.36 17.93 -34.56
C PHE A 4 29.39 19.27 -35.33
N SER A 5 30.15 19.35 -36.42
CA SER A 5 30.15 20.50 -37.33
C SER A 5 28.87 20.65 -38.17
N PHE A 6 27.96 19.67 -38.17
CA PHE A 6 26.66 19.73 -38.84
C PHE A 6 25.53 19.73 -37.80
N ASN A 7 24.99 20.92 -37.50
CA ASN A 7 23.87 21.11 -36.56
C ASN A 7 24.15 20.59 -35.13
N ASP A 8 25.40 20.74 -34.66
CA ASP A 8 25.84 20.39 -33.30
C ASP A 8 25.57 18.91 -32.92
N GLY A 9 25.37 18.04 -33.92
CA GLY A 9 24.99 16.64 -33.71
C GLY A 9 23.58 16.41 -33.15
N GLN A 10 22.74 17.45 -33.03
CA GLN A 10 21.42 17.37 -32.37
C GLN A 10 20.45 16.38 -33.05
N SER A 11 20.48 16.28 -34.38
CA SER A 11 19.64 15.32 -35.11
C SER A 11 20.05 13.87 -34.84
N LEU A 12 21.35 13.61 -34.68
CA LEU A 12 21.88 12.28 -34.37
C LEU A 12 21.61 11.91 -32.91
N LEU A 13 21.70 12.87 -32.00
CA LEU A 13 21.29 12.71 -30.61
C LEU A 13 19.81 12.29 -30.51
N LYS A 14 18.91 12.99 -31.20
CA LYS A 14 17.49 12.61 -31.24
C LYS A 14 17.28 11.22 -31.83
N SER A 15 17.99 10.89 -32.91
CA SER A 15 17.92 9.56 -33.54
C SER A 15 18.44 8.46 -32.61
N TYR A 16 19.53 8.71 -31.88
CA TYR A 16 20.13 7.77 -30.93
C TYR A 16 19.19 7.53 -29.75
N VAL A 17 18.70 8.59 -29.12
CA VAL A 17 17.78 8.43 -27.99
C VAL A 17 16.51 7.69 -28.43
N ASN A 18 15.98 7.97 -29.63
CA ASN A 18 14.83 7.24 -30.17
C ASN A 18 15.13 5.76 -30.49
N SER A 19 16.39 5.38 -30.75
CA SER A 19 16.78 4.00 -31.03
C SER A 19 17.08 3.19 -29.78
N ILE A 20 17.13 3.82 -28.59
CA ILE A 20 17.35 3.10 -27.32
C ILE A 20 16.18 2.12 -27.11
N PRO A 21 16.43 0.80 -27.10
CA PRO A 21 15.39 -0.23 -27.01
C PRO A 21 14.46 -0.07 -25.81
N LEU A 22 15.01 0.53 -24.75
CA LEU A 22 14.27 0.83 -23.54
C LEU A 22 13.07 1.72 -23.81
N LEU A 23 13.16 2.71 -24.71
CA LEU A 23 12.06 3.65 -25.00
C LEU A 23 10.97 3.05 -25.92
N MET A 24 11.21 1.91 -26.57
CA MET A 24 10.30 1.39 -27.60
C MET A 24 9.27 0.35 -27.12
N LYS A 25 9.53 -0.45 -26.08
CA LYS A 25 8.59 -1.49 -25.62
C LYS A 25 7.61 -0.99 -24.54
N ALA A 26 6.33 -0.82 -24.86
CA ALA A 26 5.29 -0.70 -23.85
C ALA A 26 5.30 -1.96 -22.98
N PHE A 27 5.04 -1.82 -21.68
CA PHE A 27 5.01 -2.96 -20.76
C PHE A 27 3.57 -3.47 -20.68
N PRO A 28 3.21 -4.62 -21.26
CA PRO A 28 1.89 -5.19 -21.12
C PRO A 28 1.83 -5.94 -19.79
N PHE A 29 1.76 -5.20 -18.68
CA PHE A 29 1.36 -5.80 -17.42
C PHE A 29 -0.06 -5.38 -17.13
N THR A 30 -0.97 -6.33 -17.29
CA THR A 30 -2.31 -6.24 -16.73
C THR A 30 -2.30 -7.02 -15.43
N LEU A 31 -2.81 -6.41 -14.36
CA LEU A 31 -3.21 -7.16 -13.18
C LEU A 31 -4.29 -8.14 -13.66
N GLY A 32 -3.88 -9.40 -13.88
CA GLY A 32 -4.46 -10.29 -14.89
C GLY A 32 -5.99 -10.30 -15.00
N GLU A 33 -6.45 -10.50 -16.24
CA GLU A 33 -7.87 -10.72 -16.57
C GLU A 33 -8.53 -11.72 -15.61
N GLY A 34 -9.45 -11.21 -14.79
CA GLY A 34 -10.75 -11.82 -14.55
C GLY A 34 -10.88 -13.01 -13.59
N GLU A 35 -9.93 -13.93 -13.41
CA GLU A 35 -10.36 -15.28 -12.97
C GLU A 35 -9.82 -15.89 -11.66
N THR A 36 -8.99 -15.19 -10.87
CA THR A 36 -8.53 -15.78 -9.59
C THR A 36 -8.59 -14.88 -8.35
N VAL A 37 -8.88 -13.58 -8.49
CA VAL A 37 -8.96 -12.67 -7.32
C VAL A 37 -10.19 -12.95 -6.45
N ARG A 38 -11.24 -13.61 -6.98
CA ARG A 38 -12.43 -14.03 -6.22
C ARG A 38 -12.26 -15.32 -5.44
N ARG A 39 -11.21 -16.12 -5.68
CA ARG A 39 -11.03 -17.42 -5.02
C ARG A 39 -9.75 -17.46 -4.20
N ARG A 40 -9.92 -17.10 -2.92
CA ARG A 40 -9.25 -17.79 -1.80
C ARG A 40 -7.71 -17.73 -1.86
N GLY A 41 -7.15 -16.53 -1.89
CA GLY A 41 -5.72 -16.27 -1.65
C GLY A 41 -5.55 -15.10 -0.68
N LYS A 42 -4.64 -15.22 0.29
CA LYS A 42 -4.30 -14.12 1.21
C LYS A 42 -3.80 -12.92 0.40
N SER A 43 -4.28 -11.71 0.72
CA SER A 43 -3.95 -10.45 0.06
C SER A 43 -2.44 -10.28 -0.22
N SER A 44 -1.57 -10.70 0.71
CA SER A 44 -0.11 -10.62 0.56
C SER A 44 0.41 -11.31 -0.71
N THR A 45 -0.15 -12.46 -1.12
CA THR A 45 0.38 -13.22 -2.27
C THR A 45 0.20 -12.52 -3.62
N ILE A 46 -0.79 -11.63 -3.75
CA ILE A 46 -0.99 -10.83 -4.97
C ILE A 46 -0.03 -9.66 -4.97
N VAL A 47 0.06 -8.94 -3.85
CA VAL A 47 0.99 -7.81 -3.70
C VAL A 47 2.43 -8.26 -3.94
N ASP A 48 2.86 -9.37 -3.32
CA ASP A 48 4.21 -9.92 -3.48
C ASP A 48 4.56 -10.18 -4.95
N ARG A 49 3.65 -10.79 -5.72
CA ARG A 49 3.86 -11.06 -7.16
C ARG A 49 4.00 -9.78 -7.97
N VAL A 50 3.19 -8.78 -7.68
CA VAL A 50 3.29 -7.49 -8.38
C VAL A 50 4.59 -6.79 -8.01
N MET A 51 4.98 -6.83 -6.73
CA MET A 51 6.24 -6.27 -6.26
C MET A 51 7.46 -6.90 -6.93
N ASP A 52 7.45 -8.22 -7.13
CA ASP A 52 8.48 -8.93 -7.89
C ASP A 52 8.55 -8.45 -9.34
N GLU A 53 7.40 -8.21 -9.97
CA GLU A 53 7.35 -7.73 -11.36
C GLU A 53 7.80 -6.27 -11.49
N VAL A 54 7.40 -5.41 -10.56
CA VAL A 54 7.91 -4.03 -10.43
C VAL A 54 9.44 -4.05 -10.32
N ASP A 55 9.99 -4.92 -9.45
CA ASP A 55 11.44 -5.06 -9.32
C ASP A 55 12.11 -5.54 -10.60
N ARG A 56 11.52 -6.50 -11.32
CA ARG A 56 12.06 -6.95 -12.61
C ARG A 56 12.14 -5.81 -13.62
N VAL A 57 11.07 -5.02 -13.74
CA VAL A 57 11.02 -3.85 -14.63
C VAL A 57 12.08 -2.83 -14.22
N TYR A 58 12.11 -2.44 -12.94
CA TYR A 58 13.04 -1.43 -12.45
C TYR A 58 14.50 -1.89 -12.53
N ASN A 59 14.77 -3.18 -12.31
CA ASN A 59 16.09 -3.77 -12.51
C ASN A 59 16.51 -3.75 -13.98
N SER A 60 15.59 -4.02 -14.91
CA SER A 60 15.85 -3.89 -16.34
C SER A 60 16.17 -2.44 -16.71
N VAL A 61 15.42 -1.48 -16.18
CA VAL A 61 15.66 -0.04 -16.38
C VAL A 61 17.07 0.34 -15.94
N VAL A 62 17.46 -0.03 -14.72
CA VAL A 62 18.77 0.32 -14.16
C VAL A 62 19.91 -0.32 -14.96
N ARG A 63 19.82 -1.62 -15.28
CA ARG A 63 20.85 -2.33 -16.05
C ARG A 63 21.09 -1.71 -17.43
N THR A 64 20.02 -1.29 -18.09
CA THR A 64 20.18 -0.63 -19.39
C THR A 64 20.69 0.80 -19.22
N MET A 65 20.24 1.56 -18.21
CA MET A 65 20.80 2.88 -17.93
C MET A 65 22.30 2.81 -17.66
N GLU A 66 22.75 1.80 -16.91
CA GLU A 66 24.16 1.54 -16.64
C GLU A 66 24.97 1.35 -17.94
N GLY A 67 24.50 0.48 -18.84
CA GLY A 67 25.16 0.22 -20.12
C GLY A 67 25.18 1.42 -21.05
N GLU A 68 24.03 2.08 -21.22
CA GLU A 68 23.89 3.26 -22.07
C GLU A 68 24.69 4.45 -21.52
N ALA A 69 24.71 4.67 -20.21
CA ALA A 69 25.48 5.76 -19.62
C ALA A 69 26.99 5.59 -19.83
N GLN A 70 27.50 4.35 -19.78
CA GLN A 70 28.89 4.06 -20.11
C GLN A 70 29.20 4.37 -21.57
N LEU A 71 28.33 3.94 -22.48
CA LEU A 71 28.48 4.21 -23.90
C LEU A 71 28.43 5.71 -24.19
N ILE A 72 27.45 6.42 -23.64
CA ILE A 72 27.25 7.86 -23.82
C ILE A 72 28.50 8.64 -23.40
N ARG A 73 29.07 8.30 -22.23
CA ARG A 73 30.31 8.93 -21.72
C ARG A 73 31.53 8.68 -22.60
N GLN A 74 31.55 7.60 -23.38
CA GLN A 74 32.64 7.28 -24.30
C GLN A 74 32.50 7.97 -25.67
N VAL A 75 31.27 8.14 -26.15
CA VAL A 75 31.03 8.55 -27.55
C VAL A 75 30.60 10.01 -27.71
N PHE A 76 30.08 10.67 -26.67
CA PHE A 76 29.62 12.05 -26.75
C PHE A 76 30.57 13.03 -26.02
N PRO A 77 30.82 14.22 -26.60
CA PRO A 77 31.64 15.26 -25.98
C PRO A 77 30.97 15.90 -24.75
N HIS A 78 29.63 15.94 -24.72
CA HIS A 78 28.81 16.47 -23.64
C HIS A 78 27.81 15.41 -23.16
N PRO A 79 28.25 14.44 -22.33
CA PRO A 79 27.41 13.31 -21.94
C PRO A 79 26.22 13.71 -21.08
N ASP A 80 26.33 14.78 -20.29
CA ASP A 80 25.27 15.21 -19.35
C ASP A 80 23.99 15.66 -20.09
N ASP A 81 24.11 16.33 -21.23
CA ASP A 81 22.94 16.76 -22.03
C ASP A 81 22.18 15.57 -22.60
N VAL A 82 22.91 14.53 -23.00
CA VAL A 82 22.33 13.28 -23.52
C VAL A 82 21.66 12.49 -22.39
N LEU A 83 22.35 12.36 -21.25
CA LEU A 83 21.81 11.69 -20.07
C LEU A 83 20.58 12.39 -19.52
N LYS A 84 20.53 13.72 -19.58
CA LYS A 84 19.36 14.51 -19.20
C LYS A 84 18.13 14.07 -20.00
N ILE A 85 18.22 14.16 -21.33
CA ILE A 85 17.13 13.81 -22.24
C ILE A 85 16.74 12.33 -22.09
N MET A 86 17.72 11.47 -21.87
CA MET A 86 17.49 10.04 -21.68
C MET A 86 16.71 9.76 -20.39
N ILE A 87 17.07 10.38 -19.27
CA ILE A 87 16.35 10.21 -17.99
C ILE A 87 14.96 10.82 -18.06
N GLU A 88 14.79 12.02 -18.63
CA GLU A 88 13.47 12.64 -18.79
C GLU A 88 12.52 11.70 -19.55
N ARG A 89 12.96 11.18 -20.70
CA ARG A 89 12.16 10.23 -21.49
C ARG A 89 11.97 8.88 -20.81
N LEU A 90 12.97 8.41 -20.07
CA LEU A 90 12.84 7.18 -19.29
C LEU A 90 11.67 7.28 -18.32
N PHE A 91 11.58 8.39 -17.59
CA PHE A 91 10.49 8.61 -16.64
C PHE A 91 9.15 8.82 -17.36
N GLU A 92 9.09 9.73 -18.33
CA GLU A 92 7.86 10.07 -19.07
C GLU A 92 7.27 8.91 -19.88
N GLN A 93 8.11 8.01 -20.39
CA GLN A 93 7.63 6.94 -21.27
C GLN A 93 7.61 5.58 -20.58
N LYS A 94 8.73 5.18 -19.94
CA LYS A 94 8.81 3.82 -19.39
C LYS A 94 8.27 3.70 -18.01
N VAL A 95 8.74 4.55 -17.09
CA VAL A 95 8.30 4.48 -15.70
C VAL A 95 6.82 4.82 -15.63
N GLN A 96 6.38 5.86 -16.34
CA GLN A 96 4.97 6.22 -16.43
C GLN A 96 4.12 5.07 -17.00
N SER A 97 4.46 4.51 -18.17
CA SER A 97 3.68 3.40 -18.76
C SER A 97 3.66 2.15 -17.88
N ALA A 98 4.76 1.83 -17.21
CA ALA A 98 4.80 0.71 -16.27
C ALA A 98 3.87 0.96 -15.07
N LEU A 99 3.92 2.17 -14.50
CA LEU A 99 3.02 2.56 -13.41
C LEU A 99 1.56 2.54 -13.84
N GLU A 100 1.23 3.07 -15.02
CA GLU A 100 -0.11 3.02 -15.59
C GLU A 100 -0.61 1.57 -15.71
N GLY A 101 0.21 0.65 -16.20
CA GLY A 101 -0.11 -0.78 -16.26
C GLY A 101 -0.28 -1.42 -14.87
N PHE A 102 0.55 -1.04 -13.89
CA PHE A 102 0.39 -1.53 -12.52
C PHE A 102 -0.89 -0.99 -11.87
N PHE A 103 -1.26 0.26 -12.13
CA PHE A 103 -2.48 0.87 -11.61
C PHE A 103 -3.74 0.47 -12.40
N GLU A 104 -3.59 -0.14 -13.57
CA GLU A 104 -4.68 -0.68 -14.36
C GLU A 104 -5.45 -1.72 -13.54
N ASN A 105 -6.78 -1.59 -13.50
CA ASN A 105 -7.69 -2.47 -12.74
C ASN A 105 -7.50 -2.48 -11.21
N THR A 106 -6.79 -1.51 -10.63
CA THR A 106 -6.68 -1.40 -9.17
C THR A 106 -7.98 -1.03 -8.46
N GLU A 107 -9.01 -0.59 -9.19
CA GLU A 107 -10.36 -0.39 -8.64
C GLU A 107 -11.06 -1.70 -8.26
N ALA A 108 -10.61 -2.85 -8.81
CA ALA A 108 -11.21 -4.15 -8.55
C ALA A 108 -10.65 -4.87 -7.32
N ILE A 109 -9.57 -4.35 -6.70
CA ILE A 109 -8.96 -4.95 -5.51
C ILE A 109 -9.47 -4.29 -4.21
N PRO A 110 -9.50 -5.01 -3.08
CA PRO A 110 -9.88 -4.43 -1.79
C PRO A 110 -8.96 -3.27 -1.37
N ASP A 111 -9.51 -2.27 -0.66
CA ASP A 111 -8.75 -1.09 -0.25
C ASP A 111 -7.50 -1.41 0.58
N GLU A 112 -7.55 -2.42 1.46
CA GLU A 112 -6.39 -2.87 2.24
C GLU A 112 -5.23 -3.30 1.34
N THR A 113 -5.54 -4.11 0.32
CA THR A 113 -4.60 -4.59 -0.70
C THR A 113 -4.10 -3.43 -1.56
N TYR A 114 -5.00 -2.51 -1.94
CA TYR A 114 -4.63 -1.32 -2.70
C TYR A 114 -3.64 -0.43 -1.95
N LEU A 115 -3.86 -0.19 -0.65
CA LEU A 115 -2.99 0.65 0.17
C LEU A 115 -1.61 0.00 0.38
N GLU A 116 -1.56 -1.32 0.57
CA GLU A 116 -0.30 -2.07 0.63
C GLU A 116 0.46 -1.96 -0.70
N PHE A 117 -0.24 -2.23 -1.81
CA PHE A 117 0.28 -2.09 -3.16
C PHE A 117 0.81 -0.67 -3.45
N LEU A 118 0.03 0.37 -3.15
CA LEU A 118 0.40 1.76 -3.38
C LEU A 118 1.68 2.12 -2.61
N SER A 119 1.76 1.75 -1.33
CA SER A 119 2.93 2.01 -0.50
C SER A 119 4.17 1.28 -1.03
N GLY A 120 4.03 0.02 -1.45
CA GLY A 120 5.12 -0.80 -1.97
C GLY A 120 5.65 -0.29 -3.32
N ILE A 121 4.76 0.07 -4.25
CA ILE A 121 5.18 0.66 -5.53
C ILE A 121 5.88 1.99 -5.29
N TYR A 122 5.32 2.87 -4.46
CA TYR A 122 5.94 4.16 -4.15
C TYR A 122 7.35 3.99 -3.57
N GLU A 123 7.54 3.08 -2.62
CA GLU A 123 8.85 2.76 -2.05
C GLU A 123 9.84 2.25 -3.12
N LYS A 124 9.40 1.34 -4.00
CA LYS A 124 10.22 0.85 -5.10
C LYS A 124 10.57 1.94 -6.10
N THR A 125 9.67 2.87 -6.39
CA THR A 125 9.95 4.01 -7.29
C THR A 125 10.98 4.96 -6.68
N LEU A 126 10.91 5.20 -5.36
CA LEU A 126 11.96 5.93 -4.65
C LEU A 126 13.32 5.20 -4.69
N ASN A 127 13.30 3.87 -4.56
CA ASN A 127 14.51 3.06 -4.71
C ASN A 127 15.09 3.18 -6.14
N LEU A 128 14.24 3.12 -7.17
CA LEU A 128 14.64 3.34 -8.56
C LEU A 128 15.29 4.71 -8.74
N LYS A 129 14.70 5.79 -8.21
CA LYS A 129 15.31 7.13 -8.21
C LYS A 129 16.72 7.09 -7.63
N ASN A 130 16.87 6.51 -6.44
CA ASN A 130 18.17 6.46 -5.76
C ASN A 130 19.21 5.67 -6.55
N ARG A 131 18.79 4.59 -7.23
CA ARG A 131 19.66 3.78 -8.09
C ARG A 131 20.04 4.49 -9.39
N LEU A 132 19.16 5.34 -9.93
CA LEU A 132 19.43 6.13 -11.13
C LEU A 132 20.22 7.41 -10.85
N HIS A 133 20.22 7.89 -9.59
CA HIS A 133 20.91 9.11 -9.16
C HIS A 133 22.36 9.25 -9.67
N PRO A 134 23.23 8.20 -9.69
CA PRO A 134 24.59 8.31 -10.23
C PRO A 134 24.69 8.66 -11.73
N TYR A 135 23.60 8.48 -12.47
CA TYR A 135 23.49 8.75 -13.90
C TYR A 135 22.63 9.98 -14.21
N THR A 136 21.98 10.55 -13.19
CA THR A 136 21.07 11.69 -13.34
C THR A 136 21.83 13.00 -13.21
N PRO A 137 21.86 13.84 -14.27
CA PRO A 137 22.41 15.18 -14.17
C PRO A 137 21.61 16.02 -13.17
N ARG A 138 22.27 16.94 -12.45
CA ARG A 138 21.64 17.82 -11.44
C ARG A 138 20.49 18.68 -11.99
N SER A 139 20.45 18.89 -13.30
CA SER A 139 19.39 19.65 -13.96
C SER A 139 18.06 18.91 -14.07
N VAL A 140 18.04 17.60 -13.85
CA VAL A 140 16.82 16.79 -13.95
C VAL A 140 16.15 16.70 -12.58
N ASN A 141 14.91 17.17 -12.51
CA ASN A 141 14.10 17.04 -11.31
C ASN A 141 13.27 15.73 -11.36
N VAL A 142 13.87 14.63 -10.90
CA VAL A 142 13.20 13.32 -10.83
C VAL A 142 12.03 13.34 -9.84
N ASP A 143 12.11 14.14 -8.78
CA ASP A 143 11.04 14.26 -7.79
C ASP A 143 9.75 14.79 -8.42
N SER A 144 9.84 15.73 -9.35
CA SER A 144 8.68 16.25 -10.08
C SER A 144 7.94 15.17 -10.87
N PHE A 145 8.65 14.19 -11.45
CA PHE A 145 8.02 13.06 -12.15
C PHE A 145 7.32 12.13 -11.16
N ILE A 146 7.96 11.82 -10.04
CA ILE A 146 7.35 10.96 -9.01
C ILE A 146 6.11 11.63 -8.43
N GLU A 147 6.17 12.92 -8.12
CA GLU A 147 5.02 13.67 -7.63
C GLU A 147 3.86 13.65 -8.62
N SER A 148 4.13 13.82 -9.93
CA SER A 148 3.07 13.79 -10.94
C SER A 148 2.44 12.40 -11.10
N PHE A 149 3.24 11.32 -11.05
CA PHE A 149 2.74 9.95 -11.17
C PHE A 149 1.83 9.55 -10.00
N PHE A 150 2.17 9.98 -8.79
CA PHE A 150 1.44 9.60 -7.57
C PHE A 150 0.43 10.65 -7.09
N PHE A 151 0.28 11.78 -7.78
CA PHE A 151 -0.61 12.85 -7.36
C PHE A 151 -2.06 12.37 -7.13
N ARG A 152 -2.61 11.64 -8.09
CA ARG A 152 -3.98 11.10 -8.01
C ARG A 152 -4.12 10.08 -6.88
N SER A 153 -3.22 9.10 -6.82
CA SER A 153 -3.27 8.02 -5.83
C SER A 153 -3.05 8.53 -4.40
N ARG A 154 -2.23 9.57 -4.20
CA ARG A 154 -2.06 10.26 -2.91
C ARG A 154 -3.28 11.05 -2.48
N THR A 155 -3.97 11.68 -3.42
CA THR A 155 -5.20 12.42 -3.13
C THR A 155 -6.31 11.49 -2.63
N GLU A 156 -6.42 10.30 -3.21
CA GLU A 156 -7.42 9.30 -2.82
C GLU A 156 -7.00 8.45 -1.62
N TYR A 157 -5.70 8.33 -1.34
CA TYR A 157 -5.12 7.44 -0.33
C TYR A 157 -5.73 7.64 1.06
N LEU A 158 -5.80 8.90 1.53
CA LEU A 158 -6.18 9.19 2.92
C LEU A 158 -7.65 8.79 3.19
N ALA A 159 -8.52 8.99 2.21
CA ALA A 159 -9.92 8.59 2.30
C ALA A 159 -10.05 7.07 2.42
N ARG A 160 -9.31 6.32 1.58
CA ARG A 160 -9.30 4.85 1.62
C ARG A 160 -8.71 4.31 2.94
N GLU A 161 -7.62 4.92 3.43
CA GLU A 161 -7.00 4.53 4.70
C GLU A 161 -7.96 4.71 5.88
N ASN A 162 -8.66 5.84 5.95
CA ASN A 162 -9.66 6.09 6.99
C ASN A 162 -10.86 5.13 6.89
N GLU A 163 -11.33 4.82 5.67
CA GLU A 163 -12.44 3.89 5.49
C GLU A 163 -12.06 2.47 5.95
N VAL A 164 -10.84 2.02 5.65
CA VAL A 164 -10.32 0.74 6.15
C VAL A 164 -10.25 0.73 7.68
N LEU A 165 -9.69 1.77 8.30
CA LEU A 165 -9.59 1.86 9.76
C LEU A 165 -10.96 1.89 10.43
N ARG A 166 -11.92 2.65 9.86
CA ARG A 166 -13.29 2.72 10.34
C ARG A 166 -14.02 1.38 10.24
N ARG A 167 -13.83 0.66 9.13
CA ARG A 167 -14.40 -0.68 8.97
C ARG A 167 -13.83 -1.66 9.99
N LEU A 168 -12.51 -1.62 10.20
CA LEU A 168 -11.84 -2.48 11.18
C LEU A 168 -12.26 -2.16 12.61
N SER A 169 -12.42 -0.89 12.98
CA SER A 169 -12.89 -0.50 14.31
C SER A 169 -14.35 -0.91 14.53
N PHE A 170 -15.24 -0.69 13.56
CA PHE A 170 -16.63 -1.12 13.64
C PHE A 170 -16.75 -2.63 13.77
N GLN A 171 -15.99 -3.38 12.95
CA GLN A 171 -15.96 -4.84 13.01
C GLN A 171 -15.45 -5.35 14.36
N ALA A 172 -14.42 -4.72 14.93
CA ALA A 172 -13.92 -5.07 16.26
C ALA A 172 -14.99 -4.88 17.35
N VAL A 173 -15.76 -3.79 17.30
CA VAL A 173 -16.86 -3.54 18.24
C VAL A 173 -18.00 -4.53 18.04
N GLU A 174 -18.36 -4.85 16.80
CA GLU A 174 -19.42 -5.81 16.49
C GLU A 174 -19.03 -7.23 16.93
N ASP A 175 -17.81 -7.67 16.62
CA ASP A 175 -17.29 -8.98 17.04
C ASP A 175 -17.31 -9.11 18.57
N PHE A 176 -16.92 -8.06 19.29
CA PHE A 176 -17.01 -8.02 20.74
C PHE A 176 -18.46 -8.04 21.25
N SER A 177 -19.36 -7.28 20.61
CA SER A 177 -20.79 -7.25 20.95
C SER A 177 -21.44 -8.62 20.75
N ARG A 178 -21.08 -9.35 19.69
CA ARG A 178 -21.56 -10.71 19.42
C ARG A 178 -21.07 -11.73 20.45
N LEU A 179 -19.88 -11.54 21.01
CA LEU A 179 -19.37 -12.39 22.09
C LEU A 179 -20.13 -12.17 23.40
N ILE A 180 -20.64 -10.96 23.63
CA ILE A 180 -21.37 -10.59 24.85
C ILE A 180 -22.89 -10.88 24.74
N ALA A 181 -23.50 -10.72 23.57
CA ALA A 181 -24.95 -10.87 23.37
C ALA A 181 -25.59 -12.16 23.94
N PRO A 182 -24.95 -13.36 23.87
CA PRO A 182 -25.49 -14.57 24.47
C PRO A 182 -25.58 -14.53 26.01
N LEU A 183 -24.81 -13.66 26.67
CA LEU A 183 -24.78 -13.52 28.13
C LEU A 183 -25.90 -12.61 28.64
N GLU A 184 -26.42 -11.69 27.83
CA GLU A 184 -27.53 -10.79 28.19
C GLU A 184 -28.91 -11.46 28.13
N VAL A 185 -29.08 -12.51 27.31
CA VAL A 185 -30.37 -13.21 27.15
C VAL A 185 -30.68 -14.13 28.34
N ASP A 186 -29.65 -14.64 29.02
CA ASP A 186 -29.79 -15.51 30.20
C ASP A 186 -30.33 -14.77 31.44
N ASP A 187 -30.39 -13.44 31.43
CA ASP A 187 -31.04 -12.66 32.49
C ASP A 187 -32.56 -12.56 32.32
N LYS A 188 -33.07 -12.56 31.08
CA LYS A 188 -34.51 -12.43 30.83
C LYS A 188 -35.30 -13.72 31.10
N LYS A 189 -34.65 -14.89 31.11
CA LYS A 189 -35.30 -16.17 31.43
C LYS A 189 -35.36 -16.51 32.92
N LYS A 190 -34.61 -15.80 33.78
CA LYS A 190 -34.61 -16.03 35.23
C LYS A 190 -35.60 -15.15 36.02
N GLY A 191 -36.35 -14.26 35.33
CA GLY A 191 -37.26 -13.29 35.94
C GLY A 191 -38.76 -13.65 35.91
N VAL A 192 -39.15 -14.88 35.56
CA VAL A 192 -40.56 -15.32 35.59
C VAL A 192 -40.66 -16.70 36.24
N ALA A 193 -40.46 -16.75 37.55
CA ALA A 193 -40.87 -17.88 38.39
C ALA A 193 -40.98 -17.43 39.85
N ASP A 194 -42.08 -16.76 40.17
CA ASP A 194 -42.77 -16.78 41.47
C ASP A 194 -44.25 -16.97 41.10
N SER A 195 -45.04 -17.87 41.67
CA SER A 195 -45.08 -18.31 43.06
C SER A 195 -45.95 -19.58 43.19
N ASP A 196 -45.48 -20.61 43.90
CA ASP A 196 -46.31 -21.28 44.93
C ASP A 196 -45.50 -22.23 45.84
N ASP A 197 -45.75 -22.07 47.13
CA ASP A 197 -45.50 -22.88 48.33
C ASP A 197 -44.60 -24.13 48.28
N SER A 198 -43.54 -24.12 49.11
CA SER A 198 -43.53 -24.81 50.43
C SER A 198 -42.10 -25.07 50.93
N LEU A 199 -41.96 -24.99 52.24
CA LEU A 199 -40.75 -25.22 53.03
C LEU A 199 -40.26 -26.67 52.94
N ASP A 200 -38.96 -26.87 52.69
CA ASP A 200 -38.16 -27.79 53.49
C ASP A 200 -36.66 -27.54 53.31
N ALA A 201 -35.95 -27.52 54.44
CA ALA A 201 -34.52 -27.27 54.54
C ALA A 201 -33.73 -28.57 54.35
N HIS A 202 -32.82 -28.59 53.36
CA HIS A 202 -31.66 -29.47 53.39
C HIS A 202 -30.45 -28.78 52.74
N VAL A 203 -29.34 -28.82 53.48
CA VAL A 203 -27.99 -28.40 53.11
C VAL A 203 -27.55 -29.11 51.83
N SER A 204 -27.19 -28.36 50.79
CA SER A 204 -26.04 -28.67 49.94
C SER A 204 -25.73 -27.55 48.95
N GLU A 205 -24.42 -27.32 48.81
CA GLU A 205 -23.74 -26.61 47.73
C GLU A 205 -24.05 -25.13 47.51
N THR A 206 -23.02 -24.33 47.81
CA THR A 206 -22.62 -23.14 47.05
C THR A 206 -22.84 -23.33 45.55
N ALA A 207 -24.07 -23.10 45.10
CA ALA A 207 -24.45 -23.14 43.70
C ALA A 207 -23.80 -21.94 43.01
N MET A 208 -22.89 -22.26 42.10
CA MET A 208 -22.17 -21.40 41.17
C MET A 208 -22.93 -20.13 40.75
N GLY A 209 -22.74 -19.04 41.49
CA GLY A 209 -23.01 -17.68 41.00
C GLY A 209 -21.98 -17.19 39.97
N GLY A 210 -20.86 -17.91 39.81
CA GLY A 210 -19.70 -17.47 39.01
C GLY A 210 -19.73 -17.80 37.52
N GLY A 211 -20.79 -18.44 36.98
CA GLY A 211 -20.79 -18.91 35.60
C GLY A 211 -20.76 -17.80 34.54
N ARG A 212 -21.43 -16.67 34.81
CA ARG A 212 -21.47 -15.52 33.88
C ARG A 212 -20.26 -14.63 34.02
N ASP A 213 -19.89 -14.29 35.25
CA ASP A 213 -18.69 -13.50 35.52
C ASP A 213 -17.45 -14.24 34.99
N ALA A 214 -17.29 -15.54 35.27
CA ALA A 214 -16.16 -16.31 34.74
C ALA A 214 -16.13 -16.35 33.20
N ARG A 215 -17.30 -16.35 32.53
CA ARG A 215 -17.38 -16.29 31.05
C ARG A 215 -17.05 -14.89 30.52
N LEU A 216 -17.57 -13.83 31.11
CA LEU A 216 -17.19 -12.44 30.79
C LEU A 216 -15.69 -12.22 31.01
N PHE A 217 -15.16 -12.64 32.16
CA PHE A 217 -13.74 -12.61 32.45
C PHE A 217 -12.94 -13.40 31.41
N SER A 218 -13.40 -14.57 30.97
CA SER A 218 -12.72 -15.33 29.93
C SER A 218 -12.72 -14.64 28.56
N ILE A 219 -13.79 -13.96 28.17
CA ILE A 219 -13.89 -13.22 26.90
C ILE A 219 -13.00 -11.96 26.96
N VAL A 220 -13.07 -11.20 28.06
CA VAL A 220 -12.27 -9.99 28.26
C VAL A 220 -10.78 -10.30 28.35
N ILE A 221 -10.39 -11.41 28.97
CA ILE A 221 -8.97 -11.78 29.11
C ILE A 221 -8.41 -12.41 27.83
N ASN A 222 -9.20 -13.18 27.08
CA ASN A 222 -8.67 -13.94 25.95
C ASN A 222 -8.91 -13.27 24.58
N GLU A 223 -10.05 -12.63 24.36
CA GLU A 223 -10.46 -12.13 23.02
C GLU A 223 -10.27 -10.62 22.84
N LEU A 224 -10.37 -9.83 23.93
CA LEU A 224 -10.12 -8.39 23.87
C LEU A 224 -8.66 -8.06 23.51
N PRO A 225 -7.62 -8.72 24.08
CA PRO A 225 -6.24 -8.40 23.75
C PRO A 225 -5.89 -8.73 22.29
N SER A 226 -6.45 -9.79 21.73
CA SER A 226 -6.19 -10.19 20.34
C SER A 226 -6.82 -9.19 19.36
N THR A 227 -8.06 -8.78 19.60
CA THR A 227 -8.77 -7.78 18.80
C THR A 227 -8.10 -6.41 18.89
N MET A 228 -7.74 -5.98 20.10
CA MET A 228 -7.03 -4.72 20.30
C MET A 228 -5.64 -4.73 19.66
N SER A 229 -4.91 -5.84 19.75
CA SER A 229 -3.60 -5.98 19.10
C SER A 229 -3.71 -5.84 17.59
N ARG A 230 -4.75 -6.41 16.97
CA ARG A 230 -5.01 -6.27 15.53
C ARG A 230 -5.30 -4.82 15.14
N LEU A 231 -6.11 -4.11 15.93
CA LEU A 231 -6.44 -2.71 15.66
C LEU A 231 -5.23 -1.80 15.82
N VAL A 232 -4.43 -1.99 16.88
CA VAL A 232 -3.18 -1.25 17.10
C VAL A 232 -2.20 -1.50 15.96
N GLU A 233 -2.07 -2.76 15.52
CA GLU A 233 -1.19 -3.11 14.40
C GLU A 233 -1.67 -2.47 13.08
N ALA A 234 -2.99 -2.44 12.83
CA ALA A 234 -3.55 -1.76 11.67
C ALA A 234 -3.21 -0.25 11.70
N HIS A 235 -3.43 0.42 12.83
CA HIS A 235 -3.05 1.84 13.00
C HIS A 235 -1.55 2.06 12.83
N ARG A 236 -0.71 1.17 13.35
CA ARG A 236 0.76 1.26 13.20
C ARG A 236 1.16 1.20 11.72
N ILE A 237 0.55 0.31 10.95
CA ILE A 237 0.78 0.18 9.51
C ILE A 237 0.28 1.44 8.78
N SER A 238 -0.92 1.92 9.10
CA SER A 238 -1.49 3.15 8.53
C SER A 238 -0.62 4.37 8.77
N LEU A 239 -0.08 4.54 9.99
CA LEU A 239 0.84 5.63 10.31
C LEU A 239 2.15 5.54 9.53
N LYS A 240 2.69 4.32 9.35
CA LYS A 240 3.88 4.10 8.52
C LYS A 240 3.62 4.50 7.06
N ARG A 241 2.48 4.08 6.49
CA ARG A 241 2.08 4.48 5.13
C ARG A 241 1.87 5.98 5.02
N CYS A 242 1.28 6.61 6.03
CA CYS A 242 1.08 8.05 6.09
C CYS A 242 2.40 8.82 6.07
N GLN A 243 3.41 8.37 6.81
CA GLN A 243 4.74 8.98 6.79
C GLN A 243 5.40 8.89 5.40
N GLN A 244 5.12 7.83 4.63
CA GLN A 244 5.67 7.62 3.30
C GLN A 244 4.91 8.36 2.20
N LEU A 245 3.57 8.39 2.29
CA LEU A 245 2.69 8.83 1.20
C LEU A 245 2.13 10.24 1.40
N SER A 246 2.08 10.77 2.62
CA SER A 246 1.56 12.11 2.88
C SER A 246 2.57 13.20 2.50
N GLU A 247 2.06 14.33 2.05
CA GLU A 247 2.87 15.51 1.79
C GLU A 247 3.42 16.05 3.12
N ALA A 248 4.69 16.46 3.15
CA ALA A 248 5.36 16.88 4.39
C ALA A 248 4.60 17.98 5.16
N HIS A 249 3.90 18.87 4.45
CA HIS A 249 3.11 19.96 5.04
C HIS A 249 1.72 19.55 5.53
N LYS A 250 1.19 18.39 5.09
CA LYS A 250 -0.10 17.81 5.53
C LYS A 250 0.07 16.63 6.47
N LEU A 251 1.31 16.24 6.76
CA LEU A 251 1.61 15.06 7.56
C LEU A 251 1.00 15.14 8.96
N SER A 252 1.09 16.29 9.63
CA SER A 252 0.51 16.47 10.98
C SER A 252 -1.00 16.32 10.99
N GLU A 253 -1.69 16.91 10.01
CA GLU A 253 -3.15 16.80 9.85
C GLU A 253 -3.55 15.36 9.50
N SER A 254 -2.79 14.71 8.61
CA SER A 254 -3.04 13.32 8.20
C SER A 254 -2.88 12.35 9.38
N ILE A 255 -1.85 12.53 10.22
CA ILE A 255 -1.63 11.73 11.43
C ILE A 255 -2.78 11.91 12.42
N VAL A 256 -3.23 13.15 12.63
CA VAL A 256 -4.36 13.44 13.51
C VAL A 256 -5.63 12.79 12.98
N ASN A 257 -5.91 12.88 11.68
CA ASN A 257 -7.08 12.26 11.06
C ASN A 257 -7.07 10.73 11.21
N ILE A 258 -5.93 10.08 10.94
CA ILE A 258 -5.77 8.63 11.13
C ILE A 258 -5.99 8.22 12.59
N SER A 259 -5.49 9.04 13.53
CA SER A 259 -5.61 8.77 14.97
C SER A 259 -7.02 9.03 15.51
N ALA A 260 -7.77 9.96 14.91
CA ALA A 260 -9.13 10.32 15.31
C ALA A 260 -10.19 9.33 14.82
N THR A 261 -9.87 8.48 13.83
CA THR A 261 -10.82 7.54 13.22
C THR A 261 -11.22 6.38 14.18
N THR A 262 -10.55 6.24 15.33
CA THR A 262 -10.76 5.17 16.31
C THR A 262 -11.64 5.56 17.51
N VAL A 263 -12.02 6.83 17.65
CA VAL A 263 -12.86 7.35 18.76
C VAL A 263 -14.31 7.41 18.34
#